data_AF-K8EUC8-F1
#
_entry.id   AF-K8EUC8-F1
#
_cell.length_a   1.000
_cell.length_b   1.000
_cell.length_c   1.000
_cell.angle_alpha   90.00
_cell.angle_beta   90.00
_cell.angle_gamma   90.00
#
_symmetry.space_group_name_H-M   'P 1'
#
loop_
_entity.id
_entity.type
_entity.pdbx_description
1 polymer ?
#
loop_
_entity_poly.entity_id
_entity_poly.type
_entity_poly.pdbx_seq_one_letter_code
_entity_poly.pdbx_strand_id
1 'polypeptide(L)'
;MTTKKNFLERGNDDFPFYQDASSPLNFKGMLIIILSSLIGFMLFTTTNIPFIAPFLNVIFPLGAFIFVTKNQWTKIFRKLVPNDGLVIIGTLVANIVITFMIGLLVTTITGTGDANPASTQFDGNFSHAVPFFLKTIPMLFGEELLTILPFLIILKLGVQQFNLSRKSSLLLAWLLTSLIFASLHFPTYNWNILQTVLTIGTARLILTFSYIKTKNIWVSFIVHLLNDWVLFGLAFLASTR
;
A
#
# COMPACT_ATOMS: atom_id res chain seq x y z
N MET A 1 9.29 13.81 -25.78
CA MET A 1 8.76 14.76 -24.78
C MET A 1 9.58 14.62 -23.50
N THR A 2 10.42 15.60 -23.21
CA THR A 2 11.24 15.67 -21.98
C THR A 2 10.32 15.90 -20.78
N THR A 3 10.16 14.88 -19.94
CA THR A 3 9.41 15.01 -18.68
C THR A 3 10.17 15.93 -17.73
N LYS A 4 9.70 17.19 -17.62
CA LYS A 4 10.13 18.16 -16.62
C LYS A 4 10.17 17.49 -15.24
N LYS A 5 11.27 17.69 -14.50
CA LYS A 5 11.37 17.34 -13.07
C LYS A 5 10.21 18.02 -12.33
N ASN A 6 9.14 17.29 -12.04
CA ASN A 6 8.05 17.76 -11.19
C ASN A 6 8.32 17.29 -9.76
N PHE A 7 8.00 18.11 -8.76
CA PHE A 7 8.13 17.71 -7.34
C PHE A 7 7.41 16.39 -7.02
N LEU A 8 6.34 16.07 -7.75
CA LEU A 8 5.58 14.83 -7.57
C LEU A 8 6.28 13.57 -8.11
N GLU A 9 7.23 13.70 -9.03
CA GLU A 9 7.72 12.56 -9.82
C GLU A 9 9.22 12.66 -10.11
N ARG A 10 9.95 11.55 -10.17
CA ARG A 10 11.28 11.57 -10.78
C ARG A 10 11.14 11.67 -12.30
N GLY A 11 11.92 12.55 -12.92
CA GLY A 11 12.00 12.66 -14.38
C GLY A 11 12.78 11.49 -14.96
N ASN A 12 12.41 11.11 -16.20
CA ASN A 12 12.97 10.05 -17.07
C ASN A 12 12.18 8.74 -17.16
N ASP A 13 11.23 8.47 -16.27
CA ASP A 13 10.40 7.26 -16.37
C ASP A 13 8.92 7.56 -16.15
N ASP A 14 8.06 6.70 -16.70
CA ASP A 14 6.61 6.76 -16.53
C ASP A 14 6.05 5.48 -15.88
N PHE A 15 4.77 5.51 -15.51
CA PHE A 15 4.05 4.35 -14.99
C PHE A 15 3.94 3.27 -16.09
N PRO A 16 4.07 1.98 -15.75
CA PRO A 16 3.91 0.93 -16.75
C PRO A 16 2.43 0.72 -17.11
N PHE A 17 2.18 0.13 -18.29
CA PHE A 17 0.89 -0.43 -18.74
C PHE A 17 -0.28 0.52 -19.02
N TYR A 18 -0.17 1.82 -18.74
CA TYR A 18 -1.31 2.74 -18.83
C TYR A 18 -1.50 3.46 -20.19
N GLN A 19 -0.43 3.71 -20.95
CA GLN A 19 -0.52 4.41 -22.25
C GLN A 19 -0.79 3.47 -23.43
N ASP A 20 -0.20 2.28 -23.40
CA ASP A 20 -0.20 1.36 -24.53
C ASP A 20 -1.53 0.62 -24.65
N ALA A 21 -2.20 0.75 -25.81
CA ALA A 21 -3.45 0.04 -26.11
C ALA A 21 -3.23 -1.48 -26.22
N SER A 22 -2.02 -1.90 -26.64
CA SER A 22 -1.60 -3.30 -26.72
C SER A 22 -1.07 -3.86 -25.39
N SER A 23 -1.13 -3.07 -24.32
CA SER A 23 -0.73 -3.46 -22.98
C SER A 23 -1.42 -4.76 -22.54
N PRO A 24 -0.70 -5.69 -21.87
CA PRO A 24 -1.25 -6.95 -21.37
C PRO A 24 -2.43 -6.76 -20.39
N LEU A 25 -2.57 -5.58 -19.80
CA LEU A 25 -3.73 -5.19 -18.99
C LEU A 25 -4.96 -4.86 -19.86
N ASN A 26 -5.40 -5.80 -20.70
CA ASN A 26 -6.72 -5.72 -21.33
C ASN A 26 -7.83 -6.03 -20.30
N PHE A 27 -9.11 -5.91 -20.68
CA PHE A 27 -10.23 -6.11 -19.76
C PHE A 27 -10.16 -7.44 -18.98
N LYS A 28 -9.87 -8.56 -19.66
CA LYS A 28 -9.73 -9.87 -19.04
C LYS A 28 -8.56 -9.91 -18.06
N GLY A 29 -7.40 -9.36 -18.45
CA GLY A 29 -6.21 -9.29 -17.59
C GLY A 29 -6.44 -8.45 -16.34
N MET A 30 -7.11 -7.31 -16.47
CA MET A 30 -7.49 -6.46 -15.34
C MET A 30 -8.41 -7.20 -14.36
N LEU A 31 -9.42 -7.92 -14.88
CA LEU A 31 -10.34 -8.70 -14.06
C LEU A 31 -9.64 -9.84 -13.32
N ILE A 32 -8.75 -10.58 -13.99
CA ILE A 32 -7.95 -11.64 -13.35
C ILE A 32 -7.14 -11.08 -12.18
N ILE A 33 -6.45 -9.96 -12.38
CA ILE A 33 -5.63 -9.33 -11.33
C ILE A 33 -6.49 -8.88 -10.15
N ILE A 34 -7.62 -8.20 -10.39
CA ILE A 34 -8.50 -7.72 -9.32
C ILE A 34 -9.09 -8.90 -8.55
N LEU A 35 -9.66 -9.89 -9.23
CA LEU A 35 -10.26 -11.05 -8.57
C LEU A 35 -9.23 -11.85 -7.78
N SER A 36 -8.03 -12.10 -8.34
CA SER A 36 -6.97 -12.78 -7.60
C SER A 36 -6.46 -11.96 -6.41
N SER A 37 -6.41 -10.63 -6.52
CA SER A 37 -6.08 -9.76 -5.38
C SER A 37 -7.10 -9.89 -4.25
N LEU A 38 -8.40 -9.84 -4.58
CA LEU A 38 -9.48 -10.03 -3.61
C LEU A 38 -9.47 -11.43 -2.98
N ILE A 39 -9.22 -12.48 -3.78
CA ILE A 39 -9.09 -13.86 -3.29
C ILE A 39 -7.89 -13.98 -2.36
N GLY A 40 -6.73 -13.44 -2.74
CA GLY A 40 -5.52 -13.44 -1.91
C GLY A 40 -5.75 -12.77 -0.56
N PHE A 41 -6.41 -11.60 -0.55
CA PHE A 41 -6.77 -10.89 0.67
C PHE A 41 -7.78 -11.67 1.52
N MET A 42 -8.84 -12.20 0.91
CA MET A 42 -9.84 -13.00 1.61
C MET A 42 -9.20 -14.23 2.28
N LEU A 43 -8.36 -14.96 1.55
CA LEU A 43 -7.65 -16.12 2.09
C LEU A 43 -6.67 -15.72 3.19
N PHE A 44 -5.97 -14.60 3.07
CA PHE A 44 -5.13 -14.06 4.13
C PHE A 44 -5.92 -13.79 5.41
N THR A 45 -7.11 -13.19 5.32
CA THR A 45 -7.93 -12.85 6.50
C THR A 45 -8.66 -14.04 7.13
N THR A 46 -8.91 -15.12 6.37
CA THR A 46 -9.71 -16.27 6.82
C THR A 46 -8.88 -17.51 7.15
N THR A 47 -7.62 -17.58 6.70
CA THR A 47 -6.73 -18.73 6.96
C THR A 47 -6.13 -18.66 8.36
N ASN A 48 -6.45 -19.62 9.21
CA ASN A 48 -5.96 -19.71 10.60
C ASN A 48 -4.56 -20.34 10.74
N ILE A 49 -3.75 -20.33 9.67
CA ILE A 49 -2.37 -20.84 9.70
C ILE A 49 -1.41 -19.64 9.65
N PRO A 50 -0.85 -19.19 10.80
CA PRO A 50 -0.19 -17.89 10.93
C PRO A 50 0.99 -17.66 9.99
N PHE A 51 1.71 -18.73 9.63
CA PHE A 51 2.89 -18.66 8.76
C PHE A 51 2.56 -18.75 7.27
N ILE A 52 1.35 -19.23 6.91
CA ILE A 52 0.94 -19.38 5.52
C ILE A 52 0.11 -18.18 5.08
N ALA A 53 -0.81 -17.73 5.94
CA ALA A 53 -1.77 -16.69 5.60
C ALA A 53 -1.13 -15.41 5.01
N PRO A 54 -0.03 -14.86 5.57
CA PRO A 54 0.61 -13.66 5.01
C PRO A 54 1.08 -13.82 3.56
N PHE A 55 1.52 -15.02 3.17
CA PHE A 55 1.99 -15.28 1.81
C PHE A 55 0.84 -15.41 0.81
N LEU A 56 -0.37 -15.74 1.23
CA LEU A 56 -1.53 -15.83 0.33
C LEU A 56 -1.86 -14.45 -0.26
N ASN A 57 -1.67 -13.38 0.52
CA ASN A 57 -1.81 -12.01 0.06
C ASN A 57 -0.69 -11.57 -0.91
N VAL A 58 0.33 -12.39 -1.13
CA VAL A 58 1.40 -12.14 -2.11
C VAL A 58 1.23 -13.05 -3.32
N ILE A 59 1.11 -14.35 -3.08
CA ILE A 59 1.12 -15.40 -4.11
C ILE A 59 0.01 -15.17 -5.12
N PHE A 60 -1.22 -14.89 -4.67
CA PHE A 60 -2.36 -14.69 -5.57
C PHE A 60 -2.24 -13.41 -6.42
N PRO A 61 -2.08 -12.20 -5.85
CA PRO A 61 -1.97 -10.99 -6.66
C PRO A 61 -0.72 -10.98 -7.53
N LEU A 62 0.45 -11.37 -7.00
CA LEU A 62 1.68 -11.39 -7.79
C LEU A 62 1.64 -12.48 -8.87
N GLY A 63 1.15 -13.67 -8.55
CA GLY A 63 1.01 -14.77 -9.51
C GLY A 63 0.08 -14.41 -10.67
N ALA A 64 -1.06 -13.81 -10.37
CA ALA A 64 -1.98 -13.30 -11.40
C ALA A 64 -1.33 -12.20 -12.25
N PHE A 65 -0.60 -11.28 -11.62
CA PHE A 65 0.12 -10.23 -12.32
C PHE A 65 1.21 -10.78 -13.24
N ILE A 66 1.99 -11.75 -12.79
CA ILE A 66 2.99 -12.47 -13.59
C ILE A 66 2.32 -13.19 -14.76
N PHE A 67 1.22 -13.90 -14.50
CA PHE A 67 0.47 -14.61 -15.54
C PHE A 67 -0.04 -13.67 -16.64
N VAL A 68 -0.63 -12.54 -16.26
CA VAL A 68 -1.19 -11.56 -17.21
C VAL A 68 -0.10 -10.80 -17.96
N THR A 69 0.93 -10.32 -17.25
CA THR A 69 1.95 -9.43 -17.83
C THR A 69 3.18 -10.16 -18.38
N LYS A 70 3.30 -11.47 -18.14
CA LYS A 70 4.39 -12.33 -18.60
C LYS A 70 5.74 -11.71 -18.27
N ASN A 71 6.67 -11.63 -19.23
CA ASN A 71 8.00 -11.05 -19.05
C ASN A 71 8.02 -9.56 -18.62
N GLN A 72 6.87 -8.86 -18.61
CA GLN A 72 6.78 -7.46 -18.22
C GLN A 72 6.50 -7.24 -16.73
N TRP A 73 6.25 -8.29 -15.94
CA TRP A 73 5.89 -8.17 -14.51
C TRP A 73 6.93 -7.41 -13.68
N THR A 74 8.21 -7.48 -14.07
CA THR A 74 9.30 -6.79 -13.39
C THR A 74 9.26 -5.27 -13.56
N LYS A 75 8.40 -4.70 -14.42
CA LYS A 75 8.31 -3.24 -14.65
C LYS A 75 7.91 -2.43 -13.42
N ILE A 76 7.27 -3.05 -12.43
CA ILE A 76 6.96 -2.41 -11.13
C ILE A 76 8.12 -2.51 -10.13
N PHE A 77 9.10 -3.37 -10.41
CA PHE A 77 10.29 -3.65 -9.59
C PHE A 77 11.52 -3.00 -10.23
N ARG A 78 11.92 -1.82 -9.73
CA ARG A 78 13.08 -1.10 -10.25
C ARG A 78 14.26 -1.25 -9.30
N LYS A 79 15.47 -1.06 -9.82
CA LYS A 79 16.67 -1.02 -8.99
C LYS A 79 16.57 0.15 -8.01
N LEU A 80 16.88 -0.10 -6.74
CA LEU A 80 17.06 0.96 -5.76
C LEU A 80 18.29 1.78 -6.13
N VAL A 81 18.16 3.09 -6.04
CA VAL A 81 19.24 4.06 -6.25
C VAL A 81 19.44 4.89 -4.98
N PRO A 82 20.60 5.51 -4.75
CA PRO A 82 20.86 6.27 -3.51
C PRO A 82 19.81 7.33 -3.19
N ASN A 83 19.26 7.99 -4.22
CA ASN A 83 18.20 8.99 -4.06
C ASN A 83 16.86 8.40 -3.55
N ASP A 84 16.67 7.08 -3.60
CA ASP A 84 15.54 6.40 -2.93
C ASP A 84 15.59 6.56 -1.43
N GLY A 85 16.78 6.59 -0.82
CA GLY A 85 16.93 6.79 0.63
C GLY A 85 16.23 8.06 1.13
N LEU A 86 16.37 9.17 0.39
CA LEU A 86 15.69 10.43 0.73
C LEU A 86 14.18 10.35 0.60
N VAL A 87 13.67 9.62 -0.41
CA VAL A 87 12.22 9.41 -0.57
C VAL A 87 11.70 8.50 0.53
N ILE A 88 12.45 7.46 0.89
CA ILE A 88 12.09 6.51 1.95
C ILE A 88 11.97 7.25 3.29
N ILE A 89 13.04 7.93 3.71
CA ILE A 89 13.07 8.65 4.99
C ILE A 89 12.07 9.80 5.01
N GLY A 90 12.00 10.60 3.93
CA GLY A 90 11.07 11.72 3.85
C GLY A 90 9.61 11.28 3.92
N THR A 91 9.25 10.21 3.21
CA THR A 91 7.87 9.68 3.24
C THR A 91 7.56 9.02 4.59
N LEU A 92 8.51 8.30 5.18
CA LEU A 92 8.37 7.69 6.51
C LEU A 92 8.08 8.75 7.58
N VAL A 93 8.91 9.79 7.66
CA VAL A 93 8.73 10.88 8.64
C VAL A 93 7.41 11.62 8.39
N ALA A 94 7.10 11.95 7.14
CA ALA A 94 5.84 12.59 6.80
C ALA A 94 4.63 11.73 7.20
N ASN A 95 4.69 10.41 6.96
CA ASN A 95 3.60 9.50 7.31
C ASN A 95 3.40 9.44 8.82
N ILE A 96 4.47 9.26 9.61
CA ILE A 96 4.39 9.23 11.07
C ILE A 96 3.79 10.53 11.62
N VAL A 97 4.30 11.69 11.19
CA VAL A 97 3.81 12.99 11.65
C VAL A 97 2.35 13.20 11.29
N ILE A 98 1.97 12.98 10.02
CA ILE A 98 0.61 13.24 9.57
C ILE A 98 -0.37 12.25 10.21
N THR A 99 -0.04 10.96 10.27
CA THR A 99 -0.94 9.96 10.91
C THR A 99 -1.12 10.22 12.39
N PHE A 100 -0.08 10.67 13.10
CA PHE A 100 -0.21 11.13 14.49
C PHE A 100 -1.15 12.33 14.62
N MET A 101 -0.98 13.36 13.78
CA MET A 101 -1.84 14.55 13.78
C MET A 101 -3.30 14.21 13.43
N ILE A 102 -3.51 13.31 12.47
CA ILE A 102 -4.85 12.82 12.13
C ILE A 102 -5.44 11.99 13.27
N GLY A 103 -4.65 11.18 13.97
CA GLY A 103 -5.08 10.46 15.16
C GLY A 103 -5.61 11.41 16.24
N LEU A 104 -4.86 12.48 16.55
CA LEU A 104 -5.30 13.53 17.48
C LEU A 104 -6.58 14.23 17.01
N LEU A 105 -6.67 14.54 15.71
CA LEU A 105 -7.86 15.15 15.12
C LEU A 105 -9.08 14.25 15.27
N VAL A 106 -8.94 12.95 14.97
CA VAL A 106 -10.01 11.97 15.13
C VAL A 106 -10.46 11.94 16.59
N THR A 107 -9.55 11.75 17.55
CA THR A 107 -9.90 11.76 18.98
C THR A 107 -10.60 13.04 19.42
N THR A 108 -10.20 14.19 18.88
CA THR A 108 -10.85 15.48 19.17
C THR A 108 -12.28 15.56 18.62
N ILE A 109 -12.53 15.01 17.42
CA ILE A 109 -13.84 15.03 16.77
C ILE A 109 -14.79 13.98 17.35
N THR A 110 -14.30 12.77 17.62
CA THR A 110 -15.13 11.61 18.01
C THR A 110 -15.13 11.35 19.52
N GLY A 111 -14.28 12.01 20.30
CA GLY A 111 -14.14 11.81 21.75
C GLY A 111 -13.37 10.53 22.14
N THR A 112 -13.20 9.60 21.21
CA THR A 112 -12.41 8.37 21.35
C THR A 112 -11.66 8.07 20.06
N GLY A 113 -10.55 7.33 20.13
CA GLY A 113 -9.89 6.76 18.96
C GLY A 113 -9.53 5.32 19.23
N ASP A 114 -10.01 4.39 18.40
CA ASP A 114 -9.67 2.99 18.57
C ASP A 114 -8.18 2.79 18.26
N ALA A 115 -7.42 2.29 19.22
CA ALA A 115 -6.04 1.90 18.97
C ALA A 115 -6.00 0.77 17.93
N ASN A 116 -4.92 0.68 17.16
CA ASN A 116 -4.73 -0.44 16.24
C ASN A 116 -4.75 -1.75 17.06
N PRO A 117 -5.68 -2.70 16.81
CA PRO A 117 -5.77 -3.93 17.61
C PRO A 117 -4.51 -4.80 17.58
N ALA A 118 -3.66 -4.67 16.57
CA ALA A 118 -2.36 -5.36 16.54
C ALA A 118 -1.39 -4.82 17.58
N SER A 119 -1.51 -3.55 17.99
CA SER A 119 -0.64 -2.92 18.99
C SER A 119 -0.87 -3.43 20.41
N THR A 120 -2.06 -3.97 20.70
CA THR A 120 -2.41 -4.50 22.03
C THR A 120 -2.00 -5.96 22.24
N GLN A 121 -1.35 -6.58 21.24
CA GLN A 121 -0.91 -7.99 21.29
C GLN A 121 0.45 -8.16 21.97
N PHE A 122 1.16 -7.06 22.24
CA PHE A 122 2.49 -7.10 22.85
C PHE A 122 2.41 -7.20 24.37
N ASP A 123 3.23 -8.08 24.95
CA ASP A 123 3.35 -8.37 26.38
C ASP A 123 4.75 -8.01 26.94
N GLY A 124 5.53 -7.25 26.18
CA GLY A 124 6.92 -6.91 26.49
C GLY A 124 7.92 -8.05 26.28
N ASN A 125 7.47 -9.25 25.89
CA ASN A 125 8.37 -10.37 25.62
C ASN A 125 8.88 -10.35 24.18
N PHE A 126 10.21 -10.19 24.03
CA PHE A 126 10.86 -10.12 22.74
C PHE A 126 10.67 -11.40 21.90
N SER A 127 10.62 -12.59 22.52
CA SER A 127 10.45 -13.84 21.79
C SER A 127 9.07 -13.96 21.13
N HIS A 128 8.05 -13.33 21.70
CA HIS A 128 6.69 -13.26 21.15
C HIS A 128 6.56 -12.16 20.08
N ALA A 129 7.31 -11.07 20.23
CA ALA A 129 7.32 -9.97 19.27
C ALA A 129 8.00 -10.33 17.94
N VAL A 130 9.13 -11.06 17.96
CA VAL A 130 9.90 -11.36 16.72
C VAL A 130 9.05 -12.06 15.64
N PRO A 131 8.29 -13.14 15.94
CA PRO A 131 7.40 -13.76 14.96
C PRO A 131 6.35 -12.80 14.39
N PHE A 132 5.86 -11.85 15.20
CA PHE A 132 4.96 -10.80 14.72
C PHE A 132 5.65 -9.92 13.68
N PHE A 133 6.84 -9.40 13.95
CA PHE A 133 7.55 -8.56 12.96
C PHE A 133 7.88 -9.34 11.68
N LEU A 134 8.34 -10.59 11.80
CA LEU A 134 8.67 -11.42 10.64
C LEU A 134 7.44 -11.72 9.76
N LYS A 135 6.28 -12.01 10.35
CA LYS A 135 5.05 -12.27 9.59
C LYS A 135 4.56 -11.04 8.83
N THR A 136 4.86 -9.82 9.32
CA THR A 136 4.45 -8.58 8.65
C THR A 136 5.18 -8.35 7.33
N ILE A 137 6.38 -8.89 7.13
CA ILE A 137 7.16 -8.68 5.89
C ILE A 137 6.37 -9.14 4.63
N PRO A 138 5.98 -10.42 4.49
CA PRO A 138 5.17 -10.85 3.35
C PRO A 138 3.77 -10.21 3.35
N MET A 139 3.15 -10.02 4.52
CA MET A 139 1.84 -9.40 4.65
C MET A 139 1.80 -8.00 4.02
N LEU A 140 2.73 -7.12 4.42
CA LEU A 140 2.81 -5.74 3.97
C LEU A 140 3.23 -5.65 2.50
N PHE A 141 4.04 -6.59 2.01
CA PHE A 141 4.31 -6.68 0.58
C PHE A 141 3.05 -7.06 -0.22
N GLY A 142 2.21 -7.94 0.34
CA GLY A 142 0.90 -8.24 -0.21
C GLY A 142 -0.01 -7.02 -0.26
N GLU A 143 -0.03 -6.20 0.79
CA GLU A 143 -0.78 -4.94 0.83
C GLU A 143 -0.30 -3.91 -0.22
N GLU A 144 1.01 -3.85 -0.49
CA GLU A 144 1.53 -3.04 -1.59
C GLU A 144 1.00 -3.54 -2.94
N LEU A 145 0.94 -4.86 -3.17
CA LEU A 145 0.36 -5.42 -4.40
C LEU A 145 -1.14 -5.11 -4.50
N LEU A 146 -1.90 -5.26 -3.41
CA LEU A 146 -3.32 -4.91 -3.33
C LEU A 146 -3.59 -3.43 -3.61
N THR A 147 -2.59 -2.56 -3.42
CA THR A 147 -2.72 -1.13 -3.71
C THR A 147 -2.22 -0.78 -5.11
N ILE A 148 -1.00 -1.18 -5.44
CA ILE A 148 -0.31 -0.77 -6.66
C ILE A 148 -0.93 -1.40 -7.92
N LEU A 149 -1.41 -2.65 -7.85
CA LEU A 149 -2.02 -3.28 -9.01
C LEU A 149 -3.35 -2.62 -9.40
N PRO A 150 -4.32 -2.40 -8.48
CA PRO A 150 -5.51 -1.61 -8.79
C PRO A 150 -5.18 -0.17 -9.19
N PHE A 151 -4.12 0.44 -8.61
CA PHE A 151 -3.69 1.79 -8.97
C PHE A 151 -3.33 1.87 -10.46
N LEU A 152 -2.54 0.93 -10.97
CA LEU A 152 -2.17 0.87 -12.39
C LEU A 152 -3.37 0.63 -13.30
N ILE A 153 -4.33 -0.19 -12.84
CA ILE A 153 -5.58 -0.45 -13.57
C ILE A 153 -6.44 0.82 -13.65
N ILE A 154 -6.66 1.51 -12.53
CA ILE A 154 -7.45 2.74 -12.48
C ILE A 154 -6.78 3.84 -13.29
N LEU A 155 -5.44 3.95 -13.22
CA LEU A 155 -4.67 4.89 -14.04
C LEU A 155 -4.89 4.62 -15.54
N LYS A 156 -4.80 3.36 -15.97
CA LYS A 156 -5.06 2.95 -17.36
C LYS A 156 -6.49 3.28 -17.78
N LEU A 157 -7.49 2.90 -16.99
CA LEU A 157 -8.90 3.17 -17.29
C LEU A 157 -9.16 4.68 -17.38
N GLY A 158 -8.59 5.46 -16.46
CA GLY A 158 -8.66 6.91 -16.47
C GLY A 158 -8.16 7.50 -17.78
N VAL A 159 -6.99 7.06 -18.26
CA VAL A 159 -6.39 7.60 -19.49
C VAL A 159 -7.08 7.07 -20.75
N GLN A 160 -7.33 5.76 -20.84
CA GLN A 160 -7.74 5.11 -22.09
C GLN A 160 -9.25 5.00 -22.28
N GLN A 161 -10.03 4.90 -21.20
CA GLN A 161 -11.48 4.69 -21.29
C GLN A 161 -12.27 5.95 -20.94
N PHE A 162 -11.82 6.69 -19.94
CA PHE A 162 -12.46 7.93 -19.51
C PHE A 162 -11.86 9.18 -20.15
N ASN A 163 -10.84 9.04 -21.00
CA ASN A 163 -10.15 10.14 -21.69
C ASN A 163 -9.70 11.28 -20.74
N LEU A 164 -9.39 10.94 -19.49
CA LEU A 164 -8.90 11.90 -18.52
C LEU A 164 -7.43 12.24 -18.81
N SER A 165 -7.01 13.45 -18.42
CA SER A 165 -5.59 13.80 -18.47
C SER A 165 -4.78 12.86 -17.57
N ARG A 166 -3.51 12.59 -17.92
CA ARG A 166 -2.58 11.78 -17.08
C ARG A 166 -2.59 12.22 -15.61
N LYS A 167 -2.62 13.54 -15.36
CA LYS A 167 -2.66 14.09 -14.00
C LYS A 167 -3.97 13.75 -13.29
N SER A 168 -5.10 13.90 -13.97
CA SER A 168 -6.43 13.57 -13.42
C SER A 168 -6.56 12.07 -13.15
N SER A 169 -6.12 11.21 -14.08
CA SER A 169 -6.11 9.76 -13.91
C SER A 169 -5.20 9.32 -12.76
N LEU A 170 -4.05 9.98 -12.59
CA LEU A 170 -3.13 9.74 -11.48
C LEU A 170 -3.76 10.10 -10.13
N LEU A 171 -4.38 11.28 -10.02
CA LEU A 171 -5.08 11.70 -8.80
C LEU A 171 -6.26 10.76 -8.49
N LEU A 172 -7.03 10.39 -9.51
CA LEU A 172 -8.14 9.45 -9.36
C LEU A 172 -7.65 8.08 -8.85
N ALA A 173 -6.61 7.51 -9.47
CA ALA A 173 -6.02 6.25 -9.05
C ALA A 173 -5.52 6.33 -7.61
N TRP A 174 -4.81 7.40 -7.26
CA TRP A 174 -4.26 7.60 -5.92
C TRP A 174 -5.33 7.70 -4.83
N LEU A 175 -6.40 8.47 -5.08
CA LEU A 175 -7.51 8.63 -4.15
C LEU A 175 -8.33 7.34 -4.03
N LEU A 176 -8.72 6.73 -5.16
CA LEU A 176 -9.56 5.55 -5.16
C LEU A 176 -8.86 4.34 -4.53
N THR A 177 -7.58 4.10 -4.81
CA THR A 177 -6.89 2.97 -4.17
C THR A 177 -6.68 3.18 -2.67
N SER A 178 -6.49 4.42 -2.22
CA SER A 178 -6.41 4.73 -0.79
C SER A 178 -7.74 4.49 -0.08
N LEU A 179 -8.87 4.83 -0.73
CA LEU A 179 -10.21 4.55 -0.22
C LEU A 179 -10.53 3.04 -0.23
N ILE A 180 -10.17 2.32 -1.29
CA ILE A 180 -10.31 0.86 -1.34
C ILE A 180 -9.50 0.24 -0.20
N PHE A 181 -8.24 0.64 -0.02
CA PHE A 181 -7.40 0.13 1.04
C PHE A 181 -7.98 0.41 2.44
N ALA A 182 -8.47 1.62 2.70
CA ALA A 182 -9.17 1.95 3.95
C ALA A 182 -10.42 1.08 4.15
N SER A 183 -11.18 0.79 3.08
CA SER A 183 -12.38 -0.04 3.17
C SER A 183 -12.09 -1.49 3.57
N LEU A 184 -10.94 -2.04 3.15
CA LEU A 184 -10.48 -3.37 3.57
C LEU A 184 -10.19 -3.44 5.09
N HIS A 185 -10.01 -2.29 5.75
CA HIS A 185 -9.73 -2.17 7.18
C HIS A 185 -10.96 -1.83 8.03
N PHE A 186 -12.14 -1.62 7.44
CA PHE A 186 -13.35 -1.33 8.21
C PHE A 186 -13.63 -2.37 9.30
N PRO A 187 -13.51 -3.69 9.06
CA PRO A 187 -13.73 -4.68 10.12
C PRO A 187 -12.72 -4.57 11.27
N THR A 188 -11.48 -4.14 11.02
CA THR A 188 -10.43 -3.98 12.03
C THR A 188 -10.76 -2.89 13.05
N TYR A 189 -11.49 -1.86 12.62
CA TYR A 189 -11.87 -0.71 13.44
C TYR A 189 -13.37 -0.69 13.74
N ASN A 190 -13.98 -1.87 13.92
CA ASN A 190 -15.40 -2.02 14.27
C ASN A 190 -16.37 -1.23 13.38
N TRP A 191 -16.04 -1.10 12.09
CA TRP A 191 -16.79 -0.30 11.12
C TRP A 191 -16.88 1.20 11.44
N ASN A 192 -15.94 1.75 12.21
CA ASN A 192 -15.75 3.19 12.34
C ASN A 192 -15.17 3.75 11.03
N ILE A 193 -16.05 3.99 10.05
CA ILE A 193 -15.69 4.43 8.69
C ILE A 193 -14.94 5.75 8.73
N LEU A 194 -15.38 6.71 9.54
CA LEU A 194 -14.75 8.04 9.63
C LEU A 194 -13.30 7.91 10.13
N GLN A 195 -13.09 7.23 11.27
CA GLN A 195 -11.75 6.98 11.78
C GLN A 195 -10.90 6.26 10.74
N THR A 196 -11.40 5.17 10.16
CA THR A 196 -10.62 4.33 9.24
C THR A 196 -10.23 5.07 7.97
N VAL A 197 -11.16 5.83 7.36
CA VAL A 197 -10.86 6.63 6.17
C VAL A 197 -9.85 7.72 6.50
N LEU A 198 -10.00 8.41 7.63
CA LEU A 198 -9.08 9.47 8.02
C LEU A 198 -7.70 8.92 8.37
N THR A 199 -7.58 7.89 9.21
CA THR A 199 -6.28 7.36 9.64
C THR A 199 -5.65 6.48 8.56
N ILE A 200 -6.30 5.38 8.17
CA ILE A 200 -5.76 4.39 7.23
C ILE A 200 -5.74 4.92 5.80
N GLY A 201 -6.78 5.63 5.37
CA GLY A 201 -6.83 6.23 4.05
C GLY A 201 -5.76 7.30 3.85
N THR A 202 -5.56 8.19 4.84
CA THR A 202 -4.50 9.21 4.76
C THR A 202 -3.11 8.59 4.81
N ALA A 203 -2.90 7.59 5.68
CA ALA A 203 -1.64 6.84 5.71
C ALA A 203 -1.32 6.24 4.33
N ARG A 204 -2.32 5.59 3.72
CA ARG A 204 -2.16 4.99 2.39
C ARG A 204 -1.86 6.01 1.31
N LEU A 205 -2.45 7.21 1.35
CA LEU A 205 -2.12 8.29 0.42
C LEU A 205 -0.62 8.62 0.49
N ILE A 206 -0.10 8.85 1.70
CA ILE A 206 1.30 9.23 1.89
C ILE A 206 2.25 8.08 1.54
N LEU A 207 1.95 6.84 1.96
CA LEU A 207 2.77 5.69 1.62
C LEU A 207 2.83 5.47 0.10
N THR A 208 1.69 5.53 -0.59
CA THR A 208 1.59 5.37 -2.06
C THR A 208 2.34 6.49 -2.81
N PHE A 209 2.49 7.68 -2.22
CA PHE A 209 3.28 8.76 -2.82
C PHE A 209 4.72 8.31 -3.14
N SER A 210 5.34 7.49 -2.30
CA SER A 210 6.69 6.98 -2.56
C SER A 210 6.77 6.12 -3.84
N TYR A 211 5.73 5.35 -4.14
CA TYR A 211 5.56 4.67 -5.42
C TYR A 211 5.30 5.67 -6.56
N ILE A 212 4.39 6.64 -6.37
CA ILE A 212 4.12 7.66 -7.40
C ILE A 212 5.40 8.42 -7.77
N LYS A 213 6.25 8.70 -6.77
CA LYS A 213 7.50 9.44 -6.95
C LYS A 213 8.53 8.62 -7.73
N THR A 214 8.69 7.34 -7.41
CA THR A 214 9.81 6.49 -7.88
C THR A 214 9.44 5.44 -8.92
N LYS A 215 8.15 5.09 -9.01
CA LYS A 215 7.55 3.99 -9.81
C LYS A 215 8.17 2.64 -9.47
N ASN A 216 8.63 2.50 -8.23
CA ASN A 216 9.30 1.33 -7.73
C ASN A 216 8.58 0.81 -6.50
N ILE A 217 7.97 -0.38 -6.60
CA ILE A 217 7.24 -0.99 -5.48
C ILE A 217 8.16 -1.31 -4.30
N TRP A 218 9.46 -1.50 -4.52
CA TRP A 218 10.41 -1.67 -3.41
C TRP A 218 10.49 -0.44 -2.51
N VAL A 219 10.39 0.76 -3.08
CA VAL A 219 10.47 2.00 -2.29
C VAL A 219 9.24 2.13 -1.40
N SER A 220 8.04 1.89 -1.94
CA SER A 220 6.81 1.97 -1.14
C SER A 220 6.70 0.85 -0.12
N PHE A 221 7.10 -0.37 -0.49
CA PHE A 221 7.21 -1.48 0.43
C PHE A 221 8.15 -1.19 1.60
N ILE A 222 9.36 -0.65 1.34
CA ILE A 222 10.31 -0.33 2.42
C ILE A 222 9.74 0.77 3.32
N VAL A 223 9.14 1.83 2.75
CA VAL A 223 8.53 2.90 3.57
C VAL A 223 7.42 2.32 4.45
N HIS A 224 6.55 1.49 3.88
CA HIS A 224 5.42 0.88 4.56
C HIS A 224 5.89 -0.06 5.68
N LEU A 225 6.85 -0.94 5.39
CA LEU A 225 7.46 -1.83 6.38
C LEU A 225 8.08 -1.06 7.54
N LEU A 226 8.88 -0.03 7.25
CA LEU A 226 9.52 0.78 8.27
C LEU A 226 8.50 1.59 9.09
N ASN A 227 7.46 2.11 8.45
CA ASN A 227 6.39 2.82 9.13
C ASN A 227 5.75 1.92 10.20
N ASP A 228 5.32 0.74 9.80
CA ASP A 228 4.63 -0.19 10.69
C ASP A 228 5.58 -0.72 11.76
N TRP A 229 6.83 -0.99 11.42
CA TRP A 229 7.82 -1.43 12.39
C TRP A 229 8.15 -0.37 13.44
N VAL A 230 8.17 0.91 13.07
CA VAL A 230 8.33 2.01 14.03
C VAL A 230 7.12 2.06 14.96
N LEU A 231 5.89 2.04 14.43
CA LEU A 231 4.68 2.16 15.24
C LEU A 231 4.48 0.94 16.16
N PHE A 232 4.64 -0.27 15.64
CA PHE A 232 4.56 -1.50 16.43
C PHE A 232 5.75 -1.63 17.39
N GLY A 233 6.94 -1.16 17.03
CA GLY A 233 8.10 -1.10 17.92
C GLY A 233 7.86 -0.19 19.12
N LEU A 234 7.24 0.97 18.91
CA LEU A 234 6.84 1.87 20.01
C LEU A 234 5.79 1.22 20.91
N ALA A 235 4.79 0.52 20.34
CA ALA A 235 3.80 -0.21 21.11
C ALA A 235 4.43 -1.33 21.95
N PHE A 236 5.35 -2.11 21.37
CA PHE A 236 6.12 -3.13 22.08
C PHE A 236 6.95 -2.53 23.22
N LEU A 237 7.67 -1.43 22.97
CA LEU A 237 8.44 -0.77 24.03
C LEU A 237 7.54 -0.27 25.16
N ALA A 238 6.35 0.25 24.84
CA ALA A 238 5.38 0.66 25.84
C ALA A 238 4.86 -0.52 26.70
N SER A 239 4.77 -1.74 26.14
CA SER A 239 4.36 -2.93 26.87
C SER A 239 5.46 -3.60 27.71
N THR A 240 6.72 -3.13 27.62
CA THR A 240 7.82 -3.61 28.49
C THR A 240 7.87 -2.93 29.86
N ARG A 241 7.02 -1.93 30.07
CA ARG A 241 6.92 -1.14 31.30
C ARG A 241 5.81 -1.66 32.18
#